data_AF-A0A7Z7FJL0-F1
#
_entry.id   AF-A0A7Z7FJL0-F1
#
_cell.length_a   1.000
_cell.length_b   1.000
_cell.length_c   1.000
_cell.angle_alpha   90.00
_cell.angle_beta   90.00
_cell.angle_gamma   90.00
#
_symmetry.space_group_name_H-M   'P 1'
#
loop_
_entity.id
_entity.type
_entity.pdbx_description
1 polymer ?
#
loop_
_entity_poly.entity_id
_entity_poly.type
_entity_poly.pdbx_seq_one_letter_code
_entity_poly.pdbx_strand_id
1 'polypeptide(L)'
;MGKELTKKQVDDAIKEAETYPGQLAEFYIVTTAKEDAVLQQYVIDLSGVRKAAGKFEVTLWGWQSMSDQIRSCPGVLKTFYEHWWRKPSLTFVAAAVLLTTVIGFAGFLGSSRVEQWFQARDASRGTTVAGLQQVVSTLDQLQVAYGNCVESMAGKAFVFSGQLRDSCTKPIELPLRQLGRQRDQMAGVMNTDAYAEVVAASDYLNEDFRQLLGAAEMSQGFERSAVDYAKTACPKPKFRGAAPQDGSKLLRGSGESALSAQMAQYFRMRDFAVPAITAMKARLALASRLQNGQDVTQDLVQKANSLASLLQEERSFTYKLPASPFATARVKEMSARTLTVSGPAFDRVDELVWSQTAESAMFEGLRGHGADVEFLISCGLLKAAARVLEDDAGKKASS
;
A
#
# COMPACT_ATOMS: atom_id res chain seq x y z
N MET A 1 -0.94 -39.31 -58.20
CA MET A 1 0.29 -38.51 -57.96
C MET A 1 1.35 -39.05 -58.90
N GLY A 2 2.03 -38.17 -59.65
CA GLY A 2 2.89 -38.56 -60.76
C GLY A 2 4.10 -39.40 -60.32
N LYS A 3 4.48 -40.40 -61.11
CA LYS A 3 5.68 -41.20 -60.88
C LYS A 3 6.93 -40.31 -61.02
N GLU A 4 7.88 -40.45 -60.11
CA GLU A 4 9.18 -39.76 -60.21
C GLU A 4 9.95 -40.23 -61.43
N LEU A 5 10.62 -39.30 -62.12
CA LEU A 5 11.47 -39.62 -63.25
C LEU A 5 12.74 -40.32 -62.75
N THR A 6 13.09 -41.45 -63.35
CA THR A 6 14.27 -42.24 -62.94
C THR A 6 15.41 -42.09 -63.94
N LYS A 7 16.66 -42.32 -63.50
CA LYS A 7 17.85 -42.31 -64.39
C LYS A 7 17.69 -43.23 -65.59
N LYS A 8 17.09 -44.41 -65.39
CA LYS A 8 16.81 -45.37 -66.47
C LYS A 8 15.89 -44.77 -67.55
N GLN A 9 14.87 -44.02 -67.16
CA GLN A 9 13.97 -43.38 -68.12
C GLN A 9 14.66 -42.25 -68.90
N VAL A 10 15.60 -41.54 -68.26
CA VAL A 10 16.45 -40.56 -68.95
C VAL A 10 17.33 -41.26 -69.99
N ASP A 11 18.00 -42.34 -69.62
CA ASP A 11 18.84 -43.13 -70.54
C ASP A 11 18.04 -43.72 -71.71
N ASP A 12 16.85 -44.26 -71.44
CA ASP A 12 15.98 -44.84 -72.46
C ASP A 12 15.48 -43.75 -73.44
N ALA A 13 15.12 -42.56 -72.94
CA ALA A 13 14.74 -41.43 -73.79
C ALA A 13 15.89 -40.93 -74.67
N ILE A 14 17.12 -40.95 -74.15
CA ILE A 14 18.32 -40.58 -74.92
C ILE A 14 18.60 -41.61 -76.02
N LYS A 15 18.48 -42.91 -75.72
CA LYS A 15 18.65 -43.98 -76.73
C LYS A 15 17.62 -43.85 -77.84
N GLU A 16 16.37 -43.54 -77.50
CA GLU A 16 15.33 -43.28 -78.49
C GLU A 16 15.69 -42.06 -79.35
N ALA A 17 16.13 -40.96 -78.74
CA ALA A 17 16.58 -39.77 -79.46
C ALA A 17 17.79 -40.03 -80.38
N GLU A 18 18.67 -40.99 -80.07
CA GLU A 18 19.77 -41.39 -80.95
C GLU A 18 19.31 -42.09 -82.25
N THR A 19 18.08 -42.61 -82.29
CA THR A 19 17.50 -43.18 -83.53
C THR A 19 16.93 -42.12 -84.48
N TYR A 20 16.94 -40.85 -84.06
CA TYR A 20 16.42 -39.76 -84.88
C TYR A 20 17.27 -39.57 -86.16
N PRO A 21 16.66 -39.54 -87.36
CA PRO A 21 17.38 -39.53 -88.63
C PRO A 21 18.08 -38.19 -88.95
N GLY A 22 17.82 -37.12 -88.19
CA GLY A 22 18.41 -35.80 -88.36
C GLY A 22 19.51 -35.48 -87.35
N GLN A 23 20.22 -34.36 -87.57
CA GLN A 23 21.20 -33.87 -86.60
C GLN A 23 20.49 -33.18 -85.42
N LEU A 24 20.60 -33.76 -84.23
CA LEU A 24 20.15 -33.14 -82.98
C LEU A 24 21.28 -32.27 -82.42
N ALA A 25 20.97 -31.02 -82.08
CA ALA A 25 21.89 -30.14 -81.34
C ALA A 25 21.61 -30.21 -79.83
N GLU A 26 20.33 -30.13 -79.45
CA GLU A 26 19.86 -30.08 -78.08
C GLU A 26 18.64 -30.99 -77.89
N PHE A 27 18.55 -31.63 -76.73
CA PHE A 27 17.45 -32.50 -76.35
C PHE A 27 16.94 -32.14 -74.96
N TYR A 28 15.68 -31.71 -74.89
CA TYR A 28 15.03 -31.30 -73.65
C TYR A 28 14.09 -32.39 -73.14
N ILE A 29 14.38 -32.89 -71.95
CA ILE A 29 13.47 -33.75 -71.19
C ILE A 29 12.68 -32.84 -70.26
N VAL A 30 11.36 -32.76 -70.43
CA VAL A 30 10.50 -31.87 -69.64
C VAL A 30 9.55 -32.71 -68.80
N THR A 31 9.47 -32.42 -67.50
CA THR A 31 8.57 -33.11 -66.58
C THR A 31 7.77 -32.13 -65.72
N THR A 32 6.55 -32.52 -65.37
CA THR A 32 5.69 -31.81 -64.41
C THR A 32 6.02 -32.15 -62.95
N ALA A 33 6.98 -33.05 -62.72
CA ALA A 33 7.51 -33.33 -61.40
C ALA A 33 8.31 -32.13 -60.85
N LYS A 34 8.47 -32.08 -59.52
CA LYS A 34 9.39 -31.14 -58.88
C LYS A 34 10.82 -31.43 -59.33
N GLU A 35 11.66 -30.41 -59.29
CA GLU A 35 13.09 -30.57 -59.54
C GLU A 35 13.73 -31.57 -58.57
N ASP A 36 14.49 -32.51 -59.13
CA ASP A 36 15.31 -33.47 -58.42
C ASP A 36 16.78 -33.13 -58.70
N ALA A 37 17.46 -32.61 -57.68
CA ALA A 37 18.86 -32.18 -57.78
C ALA A 37 19.81 -33.35 -58.13
N VAL A 38 19.54 -34.56 -57.67
CA VAL A 38 20.38 -35.74 -57.93
C VAL A 38 20.24 -36.17 -59.39
N LEU A 39 19.02 -36.11 -59.93
CA LEU A 39 18.76 -36.43 -61.33
C LEU A 39 19.25 -35.32 -62.27
N GLN A 40 19.08 -34.05 -61.90
CA GLN A 40 19.61 -32.91 -62.65
C GLN A 40 21.14 -32.96 -62.75
N GLN A 41 21.84 -33.20 -61.64
CA GLN A 41 23.30 -33.32 -61.67
C GLN A 41 23.75 -34.46 -62.59
N TYR A 42 23.07 -35.61 -62.51
CA TYR A 42 23.32 -36.74 -63.40
C TYR A 42 23.14 -36.38 -64.89
N VAL A 43 22.09 -35.64 -65.23
CA VAL A 43 21.86 -35.17 -66.61
C VAL A 43 22.92 -34.17 -67.04
N ILE A 44 23.35 -33.25 -66.17
CA ILE A 44 24.43 -32.29 -66.44
C ILE A 44 25.74 -33.01 -66.75
N ASP A 45 26.13 -33.98 -65.92
CA ASP A 45 27.35 -34.75 -66.09
C ASP A 45 27.30 -35.58 -67.39
N LEU A 46 26.17 -36.23 -67.65
CA LEU A 46 25.94 -37.00 -68.87
C LEU A 46 25.99 -36.12 -70.12
N SER A 47 25.38 -34.94 -70.05
CA SER A 47 25.36 -33.96 -71.13
C SER A 47 26.77 -33.46 -71.47
N GLY A 48 27.59 -33.17 -70.45
CA GLY A 48 28.99 -32.78 -70.63
C GLY A 48 29.83 -33.86 -71.33
N VAL A 49 29.69 -35.12 -70.92
CA VAL A 49 30.37 -36.26 -71.56
C VAL A 49 29.93 -36.44 -73.02
N ARG A 50 28.63 -36.30 -73.28
CA ARG A 50 28.06 -36.44 -74.64
C ARG A 50 28.49 -35.31 -75.56
N LYS A 51 28.51 -34.07 -75.07
CA LYS A 51 28.99 -32.90 -75.81
C LYS A 51 30.48 -33.04 -76.17
N ALA A 52 31.31 -33.53 -75.24
CA ALA A 52 32.71 -33.81 -75.52
C ALA A 52 32.92 -34.91 -76.58
N ALA A 53 31.99 -35.87 -76.66
CA ALA A 53 31.96 -36.91 -77.69
C ALA A 53 31.32 -36.47 -79.03
N GLY A 54 31.00 -35.18 -79.19
CA GLY A 54 30.36 -34.64 -80.41
C GLY A 54 28.89 -35.02 -80.58
N LYS A 55 28.22 -35.50 -79.51
CA LYS A 55 26.79 -35.81 -79.49
C LYS A 55 25.97 -34.61 -78.98
N PHE A 56 24.64 -34.69 -79.15
CA PHE A 56 23.71 -33.65 -78.71
C PHE A 56 23.71 -33.43 -77.19
N GLU A 57 23.46 -32.19 -76.79
CA GLU A 57 23.34 -31.76 -75.40
C GLU A 57 21.99 -32.22 -74.83
N VAL A 58 21.97 -32.68 -73.58
CA VAL A 58 20.74 -33.10 -72.89
C VAL A 58 20.46 -32.16 -71.71
N THR A 59 19.23 -31.63 -71.64
CA THR A 59 18.79 -30.76 -70.55
C THR A 59 17.50 -31.31 -69.92
N LEU A 60 17.41 -31.28 -68.60
CA LEU A 60 16.22 -31.69 -67.84
C LEU A 60 15.53 -30.48 -67.21
N TRP A 61 14.27 -30.27 -67.54
CA TRP A 61 13.41 -29.24 -66.92
C TRP A 61 12.36 -29.87 -66.02
N GLY A 62 12.39 -29.50 -64.74
CA GLY A 62 11.28 -29.73 -63.82
C GLY A 62 10.21 -28.65 -63.91
N TRP A 63 9.15 -28.78 -63.10
CA TRP A 63 8.05 -27.81 -63.08
C TRP A 63 8.51 -26.38 -62.78
N GLN A 64 9.46 -26.20 -61.85
CA GLN A 64 9.98 -24.88 -61.49
C GLN A 64 10.71 -24.22 -62.67
N SER A 65 11.72 -24.87 -63.23
CA SER A 65 12.42 -24.42 -64.45
C SER A 65 11.47 -24.07 -65.59
N MET A 66 10.46 -24.91 -65.84
CA MET A 66 9.45 -24.64 -66.87
C MET A 66 8.59 -23.41 -66.53
N SER A 67 8.18 -23.26 -65.27
CA SER A 67 7.38 -22.11 -64.83
C SER A 67 8.14 -20.80 -64.94
N ASP A 68 9.44 -20.80 -64.66
CA ASP A 68 10.29 -19.63 -64.77
C ASP A 68 10.56 -19.29 -66.23
N GLN A 69 10.75 -20.29 -67.10
CA GLN A 69 10.84 -20.06 -68.54
C GLN A 69 9.54 -19.46 -69.11
N ILE A 70 8.37 -19.94 -68.68
CA ILE A 70 7.07 -19.36 -69.06
C ILE A 70 6.96 -17.91 -68.59
N ARG A 71 7.40 -17.60 -67.36
CA ARG A 71 7.39 -16.23 -66.82
C ARG A 71 8.35 -15.29 -67.56
N SER A 72 9.48 -15.80 -68.04
CA SER A 72 10.47 -15.02 -68.78
C SER A 72 10.02 -14.65 -70.20
N CYS A 73 8.92 -15.25 -70.69
CA CYS A 73 8.37 -15.03 -72.02
C CYS A 73 7.09 -14.15 -71.95
N PRO A 74 7.20 -12.80 -72.06
CA PRO A 74 6.05 -11.90 -71.95
C PRO A 74 4.97 -12.17 -73.01
N GLY A 75 5.33 -12.70 -74.19
CA GLY A 75 4.37 -13.11 -75.21
C GLY A 75 3.46 -14.26 -74.76
N VAL A 76 4.00 -15.23 -74.02
CA VAL A 76 3.24 -16.38 -73.48
C VAL A 76 2.32 -15.92 -72.36
N LEU A 77 2.82 -15.08 -71.44
CA LEU A 77 2.00 -14.48 -70.38
C LEU A 77 0.85 -13.65 -70.94
N LYS A 78 1.10 -12.86 -71.98
CA LYS A 78 0.05 -12.04 -72.62
C LYS A 78 -1.02 -12.90 -73.30
N THR A 79 -0.63 -14.01 -73.92
CA THR A 79 -1.56 -14.86 -74.69
C THR A 79 -2.43 -15.74 -73.80
N PHE A 80 -1.88 -16.28 -72.71
CA PHE A 80 -2.59 -17.24 -71.85
C PHE A 80 -3.15 -16.62 -70.55
N TYR A 81 -2.62 -15.48 -70.08
CA TYR A 81 -2.96 -14.88 -68.77
C TYR A 81 -3.50 -13.44 -68.85
N GLU A 82 -4.00 -13.00 -70.00
CA GLU A 82 -4.50 -11.63 -70.24
C GLU A 82 -5.54 -11.14 -69.22
N HIS A 83 -6.40 -12.05 -68.74
CA HIS A 83 -7.48 -11.75 -67.80
C HIS A 83 -7.01 -11.31 -66.40
N TRP A 84 -5.79 -11.68 -65.99
CA TRP A 84 -5.23 -11.32 -64.69
C TRP A 84 -4.78 -9.85 -64.62
N TRP A 85 -4.59 -9.22 -65.78
CA TRP A 85 -4.11 -7.83 -65.92
C TRP A 85 -5.22 -6.86 -66.37
N ARG A 86 -6.50 -7.21 -66.20
CA ARG A 86 -7.60 -6.26 -66.46
C ARG A 86 -7.52 -5.09 -65.48
N LYS A 87 -7.55 -3.86 -66.03
CA LYS A 87 -7.58 -2.62 -65.24
C LYS A 87 -8.77 -2.64 -64.27
N PRO A 88 -8.58 -2.35 -62.97
CA PRO A 88 -9.68 -2.35 -62.01
C PRO A 88 -10.73 -1.30 -62.38
N SER A 89 -12.00 -1.58 -62.11
CA SER A 89 -13.11 -0.66 -62.41
C SER A 89 -13.04 0.59 -61.53
N LEU A 90 -13.52 1.74 -62.06
CA LEU A 90 -13.62 3.01 -61.31
C LEU A 90 -14.37 2.86 -59.98
N THR A 91 -15.36 1.97 -59.92
CA THR A 91 -16.13 1.65 -58.71
C THR A 91 -15.26 1.02 -57.61
N PHE A 92 -14.29 0.17 -57.98
CA PHE A 92 -13.38 -0.45 -57.03
C PHE A 92 -12.42 0.56 -56.41
N VAL A 93 -11.89 1.49 -57.23
CA VAL A 93 -11.02 2.57 -56.76
C VAL A 93 -11.77 3.53 -55.82
N ALA A 94 -12.99 3.93 -56.17
CA ALA A 94 -13.81 4.80 -55.34
C ALA A 94 -14.15 4.15 -53.99
N ALA A 95 -14.51 2.87 -53.99
CA ALA A 95 -14.78 2.11 -52.76
C ALA A 95 -13.54 2.00 -51.86
N ALA A 96 -12.37 1.76 -52.44
CA ALA A 96 -11.11 1.67 -51.69
C ALA A 96 -10.73 3.00 -51.00
N VAL A 97 -10.90 4.14 -51.70
CA VAL A 97 -10.63 5.48 -51.13
C VAL A 97 -11.62 5.80 -50.00
N LEU A 98 -12.89 5.46 -50.15
CA LEU A 98 -13.89 5.65 -49.10
C LEU A 98 -13.56 4.81 -47.86
N LEU A 99 -13.17 3.55 -48.05
CA LEU A 99 -12.84 2.66 -46.94
C LEU A 99 -11.61 3.15 -46.15
N THR A 100 -10.56 3.63 -46.83
CA THR A 100 -9.37 4.15 -46.17
C THR A 100 -9.64 5.45 -45.40
N THR A 101 -10.47 6.35 -45.94
CA THR A 101 -10.88 7.56 -45.22
C THR A 101 -11.71 7.25 -43.97
N VAL A 102 -12.63 6.29 -44.02
CA VAL A 102 -13.43 5.87 -42.86
C VAL A 102 -12.54 5.26 -41.77
N ILE A 103 -11.61 4.38 -42.15
CA ILE A 103 -10.65 3.76 -41.20
C ILE A 103 -9.75 4.83 -40.58
N GLY A 104 -9.24 5.77 -41.39
CA GLY A 104 -8.40 6.88 -40.89
C GLY A 104 -9.16 7.79 -39.92
N PHE A 105 -10.41 8.12 -40.22
CA PHE A 105 -11.25 8.96 -39.35
C PHE A 105 -11.64 8.24 -38.06
N ALA A 106 -11.98 6.95 -38.13
CA ALA A 106 -12.25 6.13 -36.95
C ALA A 106 -11.00 5.97 -36.07
N GLY A 107 -9.82 5.81 -36.67
CA GLY A 107 -8.54 5.79 -35.96
C GLY A 107 -8.24 7.09 -35.23
N PHE A 108 -8.50 8.24 -35.85
CA PHE A 108 -8.32 9.57 -35.27
C PHE A 108 -9.31 9.88 -34.12
N LEU A 109 -10.59 9.53 -34.29
CA LEU A 109 -11.58 9.64 -33.22
C LEU A 109 -11.28 8.67 -32.07
N GLY A 110 -10.78 7.48 -32.38
CA GLY A 110 -10.33 6.51 -31.39
C GLY A 110 -9.13 7.01 -30.58
N SER A 111 -8.08 7.51 -31.25
CA SER A 111 -6.86 7.98 -30.58
C SER A 111 -7.13 9.17 -29.67
N SER A 112 -7.91 10.15 -30.11
CA SER A 112 -8.24 11.34 -29.30
C SER A 112 -9.04 10.99 -28.04
N ARG A 113 -9.98 10.05 -28.10
CA ARG A 113 -10.69 9.55 -26.91
C ARG A 113 -9.78 8.77 -25.97
N VAL A 114 -8.90 7.94 -26.52
CA VAL A 114 -7.94 7.14 -25.76
C VAL A 114 -6.95 8.06 -25.05
N GLU A 115 -6.49 9.12 -25.69
CA GLU A 115 -5.58 10.11 -25.12
C GLU A 115 -6.25 10.93 -24.01
N GLN A 116 -7.51 11.35 -24.18
CA GLN A 116 -8.30 11.97 -23.10
C GLN A 116 -8.49 11.03 -21.90
N TRP A 117 -8.73 9.74 -22.15
CA TRP A 117 -8.85 8.73 -21.10
C TRP A 117 -7.53 8.51 -20.35
N PHE A 118 -6.39 8.45 -21.07
CA PHE A 118 -5.06 8.37 -20.45
C PHE A 118 -4.73 9.64 -19.65
N GLN A 119 -5.01 10.83 -20.17
CA GLN A 119 -4.80 12.08 -19.43
C GLN A 119 -5.65 12.17 -18.16
N ALA A 120 -6.92 11.78 -18.22
CA ALA A 120 -7.78 11.73 -17.03
C ALA A 120 -7.27 10.71 -15.99
N ARG A 121 -6.78 9.56 -16.45
CA ARG A 121 -6.19 8.52 -15.61
C ARG A 121 -4.87 8.96 -14.96
N ASP A 122 -4.00 9.64 -15.70
CA ASP A 122 -2.72 10.11 -15.20
C ASP A 122 -2.88 11.32 -14.25
N ALA A 123 -3.85 12.20 -14.51
CA ALA A 123 -4.24 13.26 -13.57
C ALA A 123 -4.79 12.70 -12.26
N SER A 124 -5.64 11.66 -12.33
CA SER A 124 -6.14 10.93 -11.15
C SER A 124 -5.02 10.22 -10.36
N ARG A 125 -4.03 9.65 -11.05
CA ARG A 125 -2.85 9.04 -10.42
C ARG A 125 -1.99 10.07 -9.72
N GLY A 126 -1.66 11.18 -10.38
CA GLY A 126 -0.84 12.24 -9.80
C GLY A 126 -1.47 12.83 -8.54
N THR A 127 -2.78 13.10 -8.57
CA THR A 127 -3.53 13.60 -7.41
C THR A 127 -3.64 12.57 -6.29
N THR A 128 -3.85 11.29 -6.61
CA THR A 128 -3.87 10.22 -5.60
C THR A 128 -2.51 10.04 -4.93
N VAL A 129 -1.43 9.99 -5.69
CA VAL A 129 -0.07 9.82 -5.13
C VAL A 129 0.31 11.01 -4.24
N ALA A 130 0.04 12.25 -4.70
CA ALA A 130 0.28 13.44 -3.89
C ALA A 130 -0.55 13.44 -2.60
N GLY A 131 -1.83 13.06 -2.69
CA GLY A 131 -2.71 12.92 -1.53
C GLY A 131 -2.23 11.87 -0.54
N LEU A 132 -1.87 10.67 -1.03
CA LEU A 132 -1.32 9.60 -0.21
C LEU A 132 -0.01 10.00 0.48
N GLN A 133 0.86 10.73 -0.21
CA GLN A 133 2.12 11.21 0.38
C GLN A 133 1.87 12.23 1.49
N GLN A 134 0.86 13.08 1.33
CA GLN A 134 0.45 14.02 2.37
C GLN A 134 -0.13 13.30 3.60
N VAL A 135 -0.90 12.23 3.40
CA VAL A 135 -1.40 11.38 4.50
C VAL A 135 -0.27 10.68 5.22
N VAL A 136 0.68 10.08 4.49
CA VAL A 136 1.83 9.39 5.07
C VAL A 136 2.65 10.35 5.94
N SER A 137 2.85 11.59 5.50
CA SER A 137 3.51 12.62 6.31
C SER A 137 2.74 12.95 7.59
N THR A 138 1.42 13.03 7.55
CA THR A 138 0.61 13.21 8.76
C THR A 138 0.70 12.00 9.70
N LEU A 139 0.75 10.78 9.15
CA LEU A 139 0.96 9.55 9.92
C LEU A 139 2.36 9.49 10.55
N ASP A 140 3.40 10.04 9.91
CA ASP A 140 4.72 10.21 10.51
C ASP A 140 4.65 11.10 11.75
N GLN A 141 3.97 12.25 11.65
CA GLN A 141 3.78 13.16 12.79
C GLN A 141 3.02 12.48 13.93
N LEU A 142 1.96 11.73 13.60
CA LEU A 142 1.22 10.94 14.59
C LEU A 142 2.10 9.88 15.24
N GLN A 143 2.89 9.13 14.45
CA GLN A 143 3.80 8.12 14.98
C GLN A 143 4.77 8.71 16.02
N VAL A 144 5.36 9.88 15.72
CA VAL A 144 6.25 10.60 16.63
C VAL A 144 5.49 11.09 17.87
N ALA A 145 4.30 11.67 17.72
CA ALA A 145 3.49 12.15 18.84
C ALA A 145 3.09 11.01 19.79
N TYR A 146 2.66 9.87 19.25
CA TYR A 146 2.36 8.67 20.02
C TYR A 146 3.60 8.09 20.71
N GLY A 147 4.74 8.02 20.01
CA GLY A 147 6.01 7.58 20.59
C GLY A 147 6.44 8.46 21.78
N ASN A 148 6.42 9.78 21.59
CA ASN A 148 6.74 10.74 22.65
C ASN A 148 5.77 10.64 23.83
N CYS A 149 4.48 10.40 23.57
CA CYS A 149 3.50 10.17 24.63
C CYS A 149 3.86 8.91 25.44
N VAL A 150 4.13 7.78 24.78
CA VAL A 150 4.54 6.52 25.43
C VAL A 150 5.80 6.74 26.27
N GLU A 151 6.82 7.40 25.73
CA GLU A 151 8.06 7.73 26.45
C GLU A 151 7.79 8.64 27.66
N SER A 152 6.93 9.65 27.53
CA SER A 152 6.58 10.56 28.63
C SER A 152 5.86 9.87 29.79
N MET A 153 5.17 8.76 29.49
CA MET A 153 4.50 7.91 30.46
C MET A 153 5.43 6.86 31.05
N ALA A 154 6.46 6.44 30.31
CA ALA A 154 7.43 5.44 30.74
C ALA A 154 8.15 5.86 32.04
N GLY A 155 8.53 4.87 32.86
CA GLY A 155 9.18 5.07 34.16
C GLY A 155 8.36 5.77 35.27
N LYS A 156 7.16 6.28 34.97
CA LYS A 156 6.30 6.94 35.96
C LYS A 156 5.22 6.00 36.50
N ALA A 157 5.02 6.05 37.82
CA ALA A 157 3.91 5.35 38.49
C ALA A 157 2.55 5.87 38.01
N PHE A 158 2.43 7.19 37.86
CA PHE A 158 1.21 7.88 37.47
C PHE A 158 1.54 9.13 36.68
N VAL A 159 0.72 9.48 35.69
CA VAL A 159 0.86 10.69 34.89
C VAL A 159 -0.37 11.56 35.09
N PHE A 160 -0.18 12.77 35.62
CA PHE A 160 -1.29 13.69 35.92
C PHE A 160 -1.91 14.28 34.64
N SER A 161 -3.15 14.73 34.73
CA SER A 161 -3.97 15.23 33.63
C SER A 161 -3.27 16.34 32.85
N GLY A 162 -2.59 17.26 33.54
CA GLY A 162 -1.79 18.32 32.91
C GLY A 162 -0.64 17.77 32.08
N GLN A 163 0.06 16.75 32.57
CA GLN A 163 1.15 16.09 31.85
C GLN A 163 0.63 15.27 30.67
N LEU A 164 -0.47 14.51 30.85
CA LEU A 164 -1.14 13.80 29.75
C LEU A 164 -1.59 14.76 28.66
N ARG A 165 -2.12 15.94 29.04
CA ARG A 165 -2.55 16.94 28.08
C ARG A 165 -1.38 17.48 27.26
N ASP A 166 -0.30 17.87 27.95
CA ASP A 166 0.81 18.58 27.31
C ASP A 166 1.72 17.62 26.52
N SER A 167 1.91 16.38 26.99
CA SER A 167 2.79 15.38 26.34
C SER A 167 2.06 14.40 25.40
N CYS A 168 0.74 14.24 25.52
CA CYS A 168 -0.02 13.26 24.73
C CYS A 168 -1.16 13.89 23.94
N THR A 169 -2.15 14.50 24.60
CA THR A 169 -3.39 14.86 23.89
C THR A 169 -3.18 16.02 22.90
N LYS A 170 -2.51 17.11 23.30
CA LYS A 170 -2.24 18.26 22.42
C LYS A 170 -1.37 17.89 21.21
N PRO A 171 -0.23 17.17 21.34
CA PRO A 171 0.58 16.80 20.19
C PRO A 171 -0.12 15.87 19.19
N ILE A 172 -1.05 15.02 19.65
CA ILE A 172 -1.79 14.08 18.78
C ILE A 172 -2.98 14.75 18.10
N GLU A 173 -3.67 15.67 18.78
CA GLU A 173 -4.91 16.30 18.30
C GLU A 173 -4.73 17.02 16.95
N LEU A 174 -3.66 17.80 16.79
CA LEU A 174 -3.46 18.64 15.61
C LEU A 174 -3.21 17.80 14.33
N PRO A 175 -2.24 16.86 14.30
CA PRO A 175 -2.07 15.97 13.16
C PRO A 175 -3.31 15.10 12.88
N LEU A 176 -4.04 14.67 13.92
CA LEU A 176 -5.24 13.87 13.74
C LEU A 176 -6.38 14.65 13.06
N ARG A 177 -6.59 15.91 13.45
CA ARG A 177 -7.52 16.82 12.74
C ARG A 177 -7.07 17.09 11.30
N GLN A 178 -5.76 17.18 11.07
CA GLN A 178 -5.23 17.31 9.72
C GLN A 178 -5.51 16.07 8.87
N LEU A 179 -5.36 14.86 9.44
CA LEU A 179 -5.68 13.61 8.77
C LEU A 179 -7.17 13.56 8.37
N GLY A 180 -8.07 13.96 9.27
CA GLY A 180 -9.51 14.05 8.97
C GLY A 180 -9.82 15.03 7.82
N ARG A 181 -9.20 16.22 7.82
CA ARG A 181 -9.34 17.18 6.71
C ARG A 181 -8.81 16.64 5.39
N GLN A 182 -7.66 15.96 5.41
CA GLN A 182 -7.07 15.33 4.23
C GLN A 182 -7.99 14.25 3.66
N ARG A 183 -8.53 13.38 4.51
CA ARG A 183 -9.55 12.39 4.14
C ARG A 183 -10.72 13.07 3.41
N ASP A 184 -11.31 14.10 4.00
CA ASP A 184 -12.48 14.77 3.43
C ASP A 184 -12.16 15.48 2.09
N GLN A 185 -10.97 16.06 1.95
CA GLN A 185 -10.51 16.69 0.71
C GLN A 185 -10.28 15.69 -0.43
N MET A 186 -9.93 14.45 -0.11
CA MET A 186 -9.68 13.39 -1.10
C MET A 186 -10.95 12.62 -1.49
N ALA A 187 -12.08 12.88 -0.85
CA ALA A 187 -13.36 12.26 -1.16
C ALA A 187 -13.76 12.55 -2.63
N GLY A 188 -13.92 11.50 -3.43
CA GLY A 188 -14.34 11.61 -4.83
C GLY A 188 -13.24 11.97 -5.84
N VAL A 189 -12.02 12.27 -5.37
CA VAL A 189 -10.87 12.57 -6.25
C VAL A 189 -9.87 11.41 -6.30
N MET A 190 -9.77 10.66 -5.21
CA MET A 190 -8.85 9.54 -5.05
C MET A 190 -9.47 8.21 -5.52
N ASN A 191 -8.63 7.25 -5.92
CA ASN A 191 -9.03 5.86 -6.12
C ASN A 191 -9.73 5.29 -4.86
N THR A 192 -10.79 4.49 -5.07
CA THR A 192 -11.65 3.97 -4.00
C THR A 192 -10.91 3.10 -2.98
N ASP A 193 -9.96 2.28 -3.42
CA ASP A 193 -9.25 1.35 -2.53
C ASP A 193 -8.26 2.12 -1.66
N ALA A 194 -7.51 3.06 -2.27
CA ALA A 194 -6.63 3.97 -1.55
C ALA A 194 -7.41 4.84 -0.55
N TYR A 195 -8.60 5.30 -0.93
CA TYR A 195 -9.48 6.07 -0.04
C TYR A 195 -9.98 5.24 1.15
N ALA A 196 -10.38 4.00 0.93
CA ALA A 196 -10.79 3.11 2.01
C ALA A 196 -9.68 2.90 3.05
N GLU A 197 -8.42 2.80 2.62
CA GLU A 197 -7.27 2.71 3.53
C GLU A 197 -7.09 3.96 4.40
N VAL A 198 -7.24 5.16 3.81
CA VAL A 198 -7.14 6.43 4.55
C VAL A 198 -8.29 6.57 5.56
N VAL A 199 -9.52 6.18 5.17
CA VAL A 199 -10.69 6.17 6.07
C VAL A 199 -10.45 5.24 7.24
N ALA A 200 -10.04 3.99 6.98
CA ALA A 200 -9.77 3.01 8.03
C ALA A 200 -8.69 3.51 9.01
N ALA A 201 -7.62 4.15 8.50
CA ALA A 201 -6.57 4.72 9.32
C ALA A 201 -7.06 5.89 10.19
N SER A 202 -7.83 6.79 9.60
CA SER A 202 -8.44 7.92 10.32
C SER A 202 -9.38 7.44 11.42
N ASP A 203 -10.26 6.49 11.14
CA ASP A 203 -11.26 6.03 12.09
C ASP A 203 -10.60 5.30 13.27
N TYR A 204 -9.60 4.46 12.99
CA TYR A 204 -8.80 3.78 14.00
C TYR A 204 -8.13 4.77 14.97
N LEU A 205 -7.41 5.76 14.42
CA LEU A 205 -6.66 6.72 15.24
C LEU A 205 -7.58 7.68 16.02
N ASN A 206 -8.76 7.99 15.48
CA ASN A 206 -9.76 8.78 16.21
C ASN A 206 -10.32 8.01 17.42
N GLU A 207 -10.60 6.71 17.27
CA GLU A 207 -11.09 5.90 18.38
C GLU A 207 -10.01 5.71 19.46
N ASP A 208 -8.76 5.46 19.08
CA ASP A 208 -7.67 5.37 20.06
C ASP A 208 -7.43 6.72 20.77
N PHE A 209 -7.44 7.85 20.05
CA PHE A 209 -7.35 9.18 20.65
C PHE A 209 -8.50 9.46 21.63
N ARG A 210 -9.71 8.98 21.34
CA ARG A 210 -10.86 9.09 22.25
C ARG A 210 -10.61 8.33 23.57
N GLN A 211 -9.98 7.16 23.51
CA GLN A 211 -9.61 6.39 24.70
C GLN A 211 -8.54 7.11 25.53
N LEU A 212 -7.57 7.75 24.87
CA LEU A 212 -6.57 8.60 25.51
C LEU A 212 -7.21 9.80 26.23
N LEU A 213 -8.18 10.47 25.61
CA LEU A 213 -8.95 11.54 26.27
C LEU A 213 -9.67 11.03 27.52
N GLY A 214 -10.27 9.83 27.45
CA GLY A 214 -10.89 9.20 28.61
C GLY A 214 -9.90 8.95 29.75
N ALA A 215 -8.69 8.45 29.45
CA ALA A 215 -7.65 8.28 30.46
C ALA A 215 -7.21 9.62 31.09
N ALA A 216 -7.11 10.68 30.29
CA ALA A 216 -6.80 12.03 30.79
C ALA A 216 -7.91 12.58 31.70
N GLU A 217 -9.18 12.39 31.33
CA GLU A 217 -10.33 12.80 32.12
C GLU A 217 -10.42 12.04 33.45
N MET A 218 -10.20 10.72 33.44
CA MET A 218 -10.15 9.93 34.67
C MET A 218 -9.02 10.39 35.61
N SER A 219 -7.88 10.78 35.05
CA SER A 219 -6.76 11.34 35.81
C SER A 219 -7.13 12.67 36.45
N GLN A 220 -7.84 13.53 35.72
CA GLN A 220 -8.37 14.78 36.27
C GLN A 220 -9.43 14.53 37.35
N GLY A 221 -10.28 13.52 37.18
CA GLY A 221 -11.26 13.09 38.18
C GLY A 221 -10.61 12.62 39.48
N PHE A 222 -9.49 11.90 39.39
CA PHE A 222 -8.69 11.52 40.54
C PHE A 222 -8.07 12.71 41.26
N GLU A 223 -7.47 13.66 40.52
CA GLU A 223 -6.93 14.91 41.08
C GLU A 223 -7.99 15.71 41.85
N ARG A 224 -9.19 15.87 41.26
CA ARG A 224 -10.33 16.50 41.94
C ARG A 224 -10.75 15.74 43.20
N SER A 225 -10.80 14.41 43.12
CA SER A 225 -11.13 13.57 44.28
C SER A 225 -10.10 13.70 45.41
N ALA A 226 -8.82 13.89 45.08
CA ALA A 226 -7.76 14.14 46.06
C ALA A 226 -7.93 15.50 46.74
N VAL A 227 -8.28 16.54 45.98
CA VAL A 227 -8.60 17.87 46.53
C VAL A 227 -9.83 17.81 47.44
N ASP A 228 -10.91 17.14 47.01
CA ASP A 228 -12.11 17.00 47.81
C ASP A 228 -11.86 16.19 49.09
N TYR A 229 -11.05 15.14 49.02
CA TYR A 229 -10.59 14.40 50.20
C TYR A 229 -9.80 15.30 51.15
N ALA A 230 -8.89 16.13 50.65
CA ALA A 230 -8.14 17.08 51.46
C ALA A 230 -9.06 18.11 52.15
N LYS A 231 -10.10 18.58 51.46
CA LYS A 231 -11.10 19.48 52.06
C LYS A 231 -11.84 18.84 53.24
N THR A 232 -11.98 17.50 53.28
CA THR A 232 -12.59 16.81 54.44
C THR A 232 -11.72 16.83 55.69
N ALA A 233 -10.40 17.03 55.55
CA ALA A 233 -9.49 17.19 56.67
C ALA A 233 -9.57 18.59 57.32
N CYS A 234 -10.17 19.57 56.63
CA CYS A 234 -10.46 20.89 57.21
C CYS A 234 -11.65 20.80 58.19
N PRO A 235 -11.48 21.13 59.47
CA PRO A 235 -12.59 21.10 60.43
C PRO A 235 -13.61 22.19 60.09
N LYS A 236 -14.82 21.82 59.64
CA LYS A 236 -15.96 22.74 59.67
C LYS A 236 -16.37 22.96 61.14
N PRO A 237 -16.43 24.20 61.65
CA PRO A 237 -16.81 24.47 63.05
C PRO A 237 -18.25 24.08 63.41
N LYS A 238 -19.12 23.76 62.45
CA LYS A 238 -20.54 23.38 62.70
C LYS A 238 -20.87 21.90 62.58
N PHE A 239 -19.98 21.05 62.07
CA PHE A 239 -20.26 19.61 61.90
C PHE A 239 -18.99 18.80 62.16
N ARG A 240 -18.66 18.59 63.44
CA ARG A 240 -17.75 17.52 63.86
C ARG A 240 -18.49 16.17 63.72
N GLY A 241 -18.69 15.74 62.48
CA GLY A 241 -18.91 14.33 62.19
C GLY A 241 -17.57 13.68 61.91
N ALA A 242 -17.36 12.44 62.37
CA ALA A 242 -16.17 11.67 62.05
C ALA A 242 -15.88 11.73 60.54
N ALA A 243 -14.61 11.92 60.16
CA ALA A 243 -14.19 11.76 58.77
C ALA A 243 -14.72 10.40 58.27
N PRO A 244 -15.53 10.34 57.20
CA PRO A 244 -16.11 9.08 56.78
C PRO A 244 -14.97 8.13 56.39
N GLN A 245 -14.93 6.95 57.02
CA GLN A 245 -13.98 5.88 56.65
C GLN A 245 -14.04 5.56 55.14
N ASP A 246 -15.17 5.86 54.50
CA ASP A 246 -15.40 5.70 53.06
C ASP A 246 -14.58 6.66 52.19
N GLY A 247 -14.18 7.84 52.68
CA GLY A 247 -13.46 8.85 51.87
C GLY A 247 -12.10 8.36 51.38
N SER A 248 -11.36 7.64 52.23
CA SER A 248 -10.04 7.09 51.88
C SER A 248 -10.14 5.96 50.86
N LYS A 249 -11.15 5.08 50.99
CA LYS A 249 -11.44 4.00 50.03
C LYS A 249 -11.89 4.55 48.69
N LEU A 250 -12.73 5.59 48.69
CA LEU A 250 -13.20 6.26 47.47
C LEU A 250 -12.03 6.94 46.74
N LEU A 251 -11.15 7.63 47.47
CA LEU A 251 -9.96 8.23 46.88
C LEU A 251 -9.06 7.17 46.23
N ARG A 252 -8.81 6.06 46.94
CA ARG A 252 -8.02 4.95 46.40
C ARG A 252 -8.66 4.32 45.18
N GLY A 253 -9.96 4.04 45.22
CA GLY A 253 -10.70 3.48 44.09
C GLY A 253 -10.66 4.40 42.86
N SER A 254 -10.73 5.72 43.05
CA SER A 254 -10.58 6.69 41.97
C SER A 254 -9.17 6.66 41.37
N GLY A 255 -8.13 6.62 42.22
CA GLY A 255 -6.73 6.51 41.78
C GLY A 255 -6.44 5.22 41.03
N GLU A 256 -6.91 4.08 41.55
CA GLU A 256 -6.78 2.77 40.89
C GLU A 256 -7.52 2.73 39.55
N SER A 257 -8.71 3.32 39.46
CA SER A 257 -9.47 3.42 38.21
C SER A 257 -8.74 4.27 37.17
N ALA A 258 -8.24 5.44 37.56
CA ALA A 258 -7.48 6.33 36.69
C ALA A 258 -6.18 5.66 36.22
N LEU A 259 -5.46 4.99 37.13
CA LEU A 259 -4.24 4.26 36.80
C LEU A 259 -4.52 3.09 35.86
N SER A 260 -5.61 2.36 36.08
CA SER A 260 -6.04 1.27 35.18
C SER A 260 -6.24 1.78 33.76
N ALA A 261 -6.93 2.91 33.59
CA ALA A 261 -7.14 3.54 32.29
C ALA A 261 -5.82 4.01 31.65
N GLN A 262 -4.92 4.64 32.41
CA GLN A 262 -3.60 5.04 31.93
C GLN A 262 -2.76 3.84 31.48
N MET A 263 -2.77 2.76 32.26
CA MET A 263 -2.00 1.56 31.96
C MET A 263 -2.56 0.83 30.74
N ALA A 264 -3.88 0.72 30.64
CA ALA A 264 -4.53 0.20 29.45
C ALA A 264 -4.15 1.00 28.20
N GLN A 265 -4.21 2.33 28.29
CA GLN A 265 -3.87 3.19 27.16
C GLN A 265 -2.37 3.14 26.82
N TYR A 266 -1.49 3.11 27.81
CA TYR A 266 -0.04 2.99 27.61
C TYR A 266 0.30 1.75 26.78
N PHE A 267 -0.23 0.58 27.17
CA PHE A 267 0.00 -0.67 26.43
C PHE A 267 -0.70 -0.65 25.06
N ARG A 268 -1.88 -0.03 24.95
CA ARG A 268 -2.55 0.14 23.64
C ARG A 268 -1.69 0.92 22.67
N MET A 269 -1.16 2.07 23.10
CA MET A 269 -0.33 2.91 22.26
C MET A 269 1.00 2.25 21.89
N ARG A 270 1.70 1.69 22.89
CA ARG A 270 3.03 1.07 22.70
C ARG A 270 2.96 -0.17 21.81
N ASP A 271 2.02 -1.08 22.10
CA ASP A 271 2.01 -2.43 21.51
C ASP A 271 1.10 -2.53 20.28
N PHE A 272 0.15 -1.61 20.09
CA PHE A 272 -0.79 -1.65 18.96
C PHE A 272 -0.79 -0.37 18.13
N ALA A 273 -1.04 0.81 18.70
CA ALA A 273 -1.21 2.03 17.90
C ALA A 273 0.05 2.43 17.12
N VAL A 274 1.23 2.45 17.76
CA VAL A 274 2.50 2.78 17.09
C VAL A 274 2.86 1.75 15.99
N PRO A 275 2.80 0.43 16.25
CA PRO A 275 2.94 -0.58 15.19
C PRO A 275 1.87 -0.48 14.09
N ALA A 276 0.61 -0.19 14.44
CA ALA A 276 -0.49 -0.02 13.49
C ALA A 276 -0.24 1.17 12.56
N ILE A 277 0.24 2.32 13.08
CA ILE A 277 0.63 3.46 12.24
C ILE A 277 1.71 3.06 11.23
N THR A 278 2.70 2.28 11.67
CA THR A 278 3.74 1.76 10.78
C THR A 278 3.16 0.87 9.68
N ALA A 279 2.24 -0.03 10.03
CA ALA A 279 1.59 -0.91 9.06
C ALA A 279 0.66 -0.14 8.11
N MET A 280 -0.09 0.86 8.60
CA MET A 280 -0.93 1.74 7.77
C MET A 280 -0.09 2.53 6.77
N LYS A 281 1.05 3.09 7.18
CA LYS A 281 2.00 3.73 6.25
C LYS A 281 2.49 2.77 5.18
N ALA A 282 2.78 1.51 5.56
CA ALA A 282 3.18 0.48 4.60
C ALA A 282 2.07 0.15 3.59
N ARG A 283 0.81 0.08 4.03
CA ARG A 283 -0.36 -0.12 3.14
C ARG A 283 -0.55 1.05 2.17
N LEU A 284 -0.44 2.29 2.63
CA LEU A 284 -0.55 3.47 1.77
C LEU A 284 0.61 3.54 0.76
N ALA A 285 1.84 3.21 1.18
CA ALA A 285 2.98 3.12 0.30
C ALA A 285 2.82 2.01 -0.76
N LEU A 286 2.24 0.86 -0.38
CA LEU A 286 1.91 -0.22 -1.31
C LEU A 286 0.83 0.21 -2.31
N ALA A 287 -0.23 0.89 -1.85
CA ALA A 287 -1.26 1.46 -2.72
C ALA A 287 -0.67 2.47 -3.73
N SER A 288 0.23 3.34 -3.28
CA SER A 288 0.93 4.30 -4.15
C SER A 288 1.80 3.61 -5.21
N ARG A 289 2.60 2.59 -4.82
CA ARG A 289 3.46 1.85 -5.76
C ARG A 289 2.66 1.07 -6.81
N LEU A 290 1.58 0.42 -6.40
CA LEU A 290 0.69 -0.30 -7.32
C LEU A 290 0.06 0.65 -8.36
N GLN A 291 -0.27 1.88 -7.97
CA GLN A 291 -0.78 2.88 -8.92
C GLN A 291 0.26 3.36 -9.93
N ASN A 292 1.52 3.44 -9.49
CA ASN A 292 2.67 3.85 -10.31
C ASN A 292 3.30 2.69 -11.11
N GLY A 293 2.80 1.44 -10.98
CA GLY A 293 3.41 0.28 -11.62
C GLY A 293 4.84 -0.02 -11.13
N GLN A 294 5.17 0.40 -9.91
CA GLN A 294 6.48 0.22 -9.31
C GLN A 294 6.58 -1.12 -8.58
N ASP A 295 7.80 -1.69 -8.54
CA ASP A 295 8.06 -2.92 -7.81
C ASP A 295 7.80 -2.76 -6.30
N VAL A 296 7.17 -3.79 -5.73
CA VAL A 296 6.81 -3.87 -4.32
C VAL A 296 7.76 -4.84 -3.62
N THR A 297 8.47 -4.38 -2.59
CA THR A 297 9.39 -5.23 -1.83
C THR A 297 8.62 -6.16 -0.89
N GLN A 298 9.15 -7.37 -0.65
CA GLN A 298 8.53 -8.32 0.28
C GLN A 298 8.41 -7.76 1.71
N ASP A 299 9.40 -7.00 2.18
CA ASP A 299 9.35 -6.31 3.48
C ASP A 299 8.14 -5.37 3.60
N LEU A 300 7.83 -4.62 2.53
CA LEU A 300 6.69 -3.70 2.53
C LEU A 300 5.36 -4.46 2.59
N VAL A 301 5.25 -5.56 1.86
CA VAL A 301 4.06 -6.44 1.90
C VAL A 301 3.89 -7.04 3.28
N GLN A 302 4.97 -7.50 3.91
CA GLN A 302 4.92 -8.09 5.25
C GLN A 302 4.44 -7.07 6.30
N LYS A 303 4.99 -5.85 6.28
CA LYS A 303 4.55 -4.75 7.17
C LYS A 303 3.11 -4.31 6.91
N ALA A 304 2.67 -4.31 5.66
CA ALA A 304 1.29 -4.01 5.31
C ALA A 304 0.32 -5.08 5.85
N ASN A 305 0.69 -6.35 5.73
CA ASN A 305 -0.13 -7.49 6.13
C ASN A 305 -0.20 -7.68 7.65
N SER A 306 0.72 -7.11 8.43
CA SER A 306 0.67 -7.21 9.90
C SER A 306 -0.46 -6.40 10.53
N LEU A 307 -1.07 -5.45 9.80
CA LEU A 307 -2.13 -4.60 10.37
C LEU A 307 -3.34 -5.43 10.85
N ALA A 308 -3.77 -6.41 10.05
CA ALA A 308 -4.95 -7.20 10.37
C ALA A 308 -4.76 -8.02 11.67
N SER A 309 -3.59 -8.66 11.82
CA SER A 309 -3.27 -9.41 13.04
C SER A 309 -3.13 -8.48 14.25
N LEU A 310 -2.47 -7.31 14.09
CA LEU A 310 -2.34 -6.32 15.17
C LEU A 310 -3.71 -5.84 15.67
N LEU A 311 -4.62 -5.47 14.77
CA LEU A 311 -5.97 -5.02 15.13
C LEU A 311 -6.79 -6.14 15.77
N GLN A 312 -6.60 -7.39 15.35
CA GLN A 312 -7.26 -8.53 15.96
C GLN A 312 -6.76 -8.78 17.39
N GLU A 313 -5.44 -8.73 17.60
CA GLU A 313 -4.85 -8.82 18.94
C GLU A 313 -5.35 -7.70 19.85
N GLU A 314 -5.38 -6.46 19.35
CA GLU A 314 -5.86 -5.29 20.10
C GLU A 314 -7.34 -5.43 20.52
N ARG A 315 -8.21 -5.93 19.63
CA ARG A 315 -9.63 -6.15 19.97
C ARG A 315 -9.81 -7.14 21.11
N SER A 316 -8.91 -8.12 21.23
CA SER A 316 -8.90 -9.08 22.33
C SER A 316 -8.15 -8.60 23.57
N PHE A 317 -7.45 -7.47 23.48
CA PHE A 317 -6.67 -6.92 24.57
C PHE A 317 -7.57 -6.34 25.67
N THR A 318 -7.44 -6.92 26.87
CA THR A 318 -8.05 -6.42 28.10
C THR A 318 -6.97 -6.27 29.15
N TYR A 319 -6.76 -5.03 29.61
CA TYR A 319 -5.86 -4.77 30.72
C TYR A 319 -6.50 -5.26 32.03
N LYS A 320 -5.73 -6.00 32.82
CA LYS A 320 -6.13 -6.44 34.16
C LYS A 320 -5.28 -5.72 35.18
N LEU A 321 -5.92 -5.01 36.10
CA LEU A 321 -5.24 -4.31 37.18
C LEU A 321 -4.56 -5.35 38.08
N PRO A 322 -3.23 -5.28 38.29
CA PRO A 322 -2.53 -6.19 39.18
C PRO A 322 -2.81 -5.83 40.64
N ALA A 323 -2.48 -6.75 41.57
CA ALA A 323 -2.71 -6.56 42.99
C ALA A 323 -1.91 -5.38 43.61
N SER A 324 -0.79 -4.99 42.99
CA SER A 324 0.05 -3.85 43.36
C SER A 324 0.20 -2.90 42.17
N PRO A 325 -0.84 -2.12 41.84
CA PRO A 325 -0.94 -1.39 40.59
C PRO A 325 0.07 -0.25 40.47
N PHE A 326 0.31 0.49 41.54
CA PHE A 326 1.20 1.66 41.53
C PHE A 326 2.67 1.25 41.43
N ALA A 327 3.07 0.19 42.14
CA ALA A 327 4.41 -0.38 42.02
C ALA A 327 4.66 -0.94 40.62
N THR A 328 3.70 -1.70 40.07
CA THR A 328 3.80 -2.29 38.73
C THR A 328 3.91 -1.20 37.65
N ALA A 329 3.17 -0.11 37.79
CA ALA A 329 3.20 0.99 36.83
C ALA A 329 4.57 1.65 36.69
N ARG A 330 5.42 1.65 37.73
CA ARG A 330 6.79 2.21 37.64
C ARG A 330 7.70 1.42 36.69
N VAL A 331 7.45 0.13 36.54
CA VAL A 331 8.28 -0.79 35.73
C VAL A 331 7.57 -1.22 34.44
N LYS A 332 6.51 -0.50 34.04
CA LYS A 332 5.68 -0.86 32.87
C LYS A 332 6.45 -0.89 31.55
N GLU A 333 7.55 -0.14 31.44
CA GLU A 333 8.44 -0.17 30.27
C GLU A 333 9.13 -1.53 30.08
N MET A 334 9.50 -2.18 31.20
CA MET A 334 10.13 -3.51 31.21
C MET A 334 9.11 -4.65 31.27
N SER A 335 7.81 -4.33 31.29
CA SER A 335 6.75 -5.29 31.51
C SER A 335 6.01 -5.64 30.21
N ALA A 336 5.67 -6.92 30.07
CA ALA A 336 4.74 -7.37 29.05
C ALA A 336 3.32 -6.89 29.39
N ARG A 337 2.50 -6.64 28.37
CA ARG A 337 1.07 -6.30 28.50
C ARG A 337 0.23 -7.37 29.22
N THR A 338 0.77 -8.58 29.37
CA THR A 338 0.15 -9.73 30.04
C THR A 338 0.66 -9.96 31.46
N LEU A 339 1.53 -9.09 31.99
CA LEU A 339 2.13 -9.29 33.30
C LEU A 339 1.06 -9.25 34.39
N THR A 340 0.81 -10.40 35.02
CA THR A 340 0.04 -10.49 36.26
C THR A 340 1.02 -10.67 37.41
N VAL A 341 1.23 -9.62 38.21
CA VAL A 341 2.01 -9.73 39.45
C VAL A 341 1.16 -10.49 40.47
N SER A 342 1.55 -11.72 40.77
CA SER A 342 0.95 -12.54 41.82
C SER A 342 1.71 -12.33 43.13
N GLY A 343 0.97 -11.94 44.18
CA GLY A 343 1.50 -11.69 45.51
C GLY A 343 0.42 -11.08 46.42
N PRO A 344 0.59 -11.14 47.75
CA PRO A 344 -0.35 -10.50 48.67
C PRO A 344 -0.44 -9.00 48.38
N ALA A 345 -1.67 -8.47 48.37
CA ALA A 345 -2.06 -7.12 47.91
C ALA A 345 -1.56 -5.93 48.75
N PHE A 346 -0.46 -6.10 49.49
CA PHE A 346 0.10 -5.09 50.38
C PHE A 346 1.63 -5.11 50.32
N ASP A 347 2.18 -4.92 49.12
CA ASP A 347 3.58 -4.54 49.02
C ASP A 347 3.75 -3.16 49.66
N ARG A 348 4.63 -3.04 50.66
CA ARG A 348 4.98 -1.75 51.29
C ARG A 348 5.43 -0.73 50.24
N VAL A 349 6.01 -1.21 49.13
CA VAL A 349 6.38 -0.37 47.99
C VAL A 349 5.14 0.23 47.32
N ASP A 350 4.08 -0.54 47.10
CA ASP A 350 2.84 -0.05 46.47
C ASP A 350 2.16 1.02 47.32
N GLU A 351 2.05 0.81 48.63
CA GLU A 351 1.50 1.82 49.56
C GLU A 351 2.33 3.11 49.61
N LEU A 352 3.67 2.99 49.53
CA LEU A 352 4.55 4.15 49.48
C LEU A 352 4.39 4.92 48.16
N VAL A 353 4.26 4.22 47.03
CA VAL A 353 4.03 4.87 45.73
C VAL A 353 2.61 5.46 45.67
N TRP A 354 1.61 4.78 46.23
CA TRP A 354 0.25 5.28 46.36
C TRP A 354 0.20 6.58 47.15
N SER A 355 0.79 6.60 48.36
CA SER A 355 0.77 7.79 49.21
C SER A 355 1.40 9.02 48.52
N GLN A 356 2.56 8.83 47.87
CA GLN A 356 3.20 9.89 47.06
C GLN A 356 2.33 10.35 45.88
N THR A 357 1.65 9.41 45.22
CA THR A 357 0.77 9.70 44.09
C THR A 357 -0.46 10.48 44.55
N ALA A 358 -1.09 10.07 45.65
CA ALA A 358 -2.26 10.73 46.22
C ALA A 358 -1.95 12.15 46.72
N GLU A 359 -0.78 12.34 47.36
CA GLU A 359 -0.32 13.67 47.76
C GLU A 359 -0.08 14.57 46.54
N SER A 360 0.63 14.07 45.52
CA SER A 360 0.88 14.82 44.29
C SER A 360 -0.42 15.15 43.54
N ALA A 361 -1.40 14.23 43.55
CA ALA A 361 -2.71 14.44 42.92
C ALA A 361 -3.48 15.62 43.52
N MET A 362 -3.40 15.82 44.84
CA MET A 362 -3.99 16.98 45.50
C MET A 362 -3.36 18.27 44.96
N PHE A 363 -2.03 18.35 44.88
CA PHE A 363 -1.36 19.57 44.40
C PHE A 363 -1.61 19.84 42.92
N GLU A 364 -1.63 18.80 42.09
CA GLU A 364 -1.94 18.90 40.67
C GLU A 364 -3.40 19.35 40.47
N GLY A 365 -4.35 18.83 41.26
CA GLY A 365 -5.75 19.24 41.24
C GLY A 365 -6.01 20.66 41.74
N LEU A 366 -5.10 21.25 42.54
CA LEU A 366 -5.20 22.63 43.00
C LEU A 366 -4.70 23.66 41.98
N ARG A 367 -3.96 23.25 40.94
CA ARG A 367 -3.40 24.19 39.95
C ARG A 367 -4.51 24.94 39.21
N GLY A 368 -4.49 26.26 39.29
CA GLY A 368 -5.51 27.13 38.69
C GLY A 368 -6.85 27.16 39.44
N HIS A 369 -6.95 26.52 40.61
CA HIS A 369 -8.16 26.49 41.45
C HIS A 369 -7.99 27.35 42.71
N GLY A 370 -7.82 28.66 42.54
CA GLY A 370 -7.51 29.58 43.65
C GLY A 370 -8.52 29.60 44.80
N ALA A 371 -9.81 29.39 44.52
CA ALA A 371 -10.82 29.28 45.57
C ALA A 371 -10.56 28.09 46.52
N ASP A 372 -10.09 26.96 45.96
CA ASP A 372 -9.78 25.76 46.74
C ASP A 372 -8.45 25.93 47.49
N VAL A 373 -7.46 26.58 46.88
CA VAL A 373 -6.18 26.93 47.51
C VAL A 373 -6.41 27.82 48.73
N GLU A 374 -7.15 28.93 48.57
CA GLU A 374 -7.48 29.83 49.68
C GLU A 374 -8.31 29.14 50.76
N PHE A 375 -9.26 28.25 50.39
CA PHE A 375 -10.01 27.47 51.37
C PHE A 375 -9.08 26.60 52.23
N LEU A 376 -8.16 25.85 51.61
CA LEU A 376 -7.24 24.96 52.33
C LEU A 376 -6.18 25.73 53.14
N ILE A 377 -5.77 26.93 52.70
CA ILE A 377 -4.95 27.85 53.50
C ILE A 377 -5.73 28.35 54.72
N SER A 378 -6.97 28.79 54.52
CA SER A 378 -7.83 29.34 55.59
C SER A 378 -8.12 28.33 56.70
N CYS A 379 -8.15 27.03 56.37
CA CYS A 379 -8.39 25.96 57.33
C CYS A 379 -7.11 25.45 58.01
N GLY A 380 -5.93 25.96 57.61
CA GLY A 380 -4.62 25.59 58.16
C GLY A 380 -4.01 24.32 57.58
N LEU A 381 -4.62 23.69 56.56
CA LEU A 381 -4.07 22.50 55.91
C LEU A 381 -2.88 22.84 55.01
N LEU A 382 -2.93 23.99 54.33
CA LEU A 382 -1.84 24.49 53.48
C LEU A 382 -1.22 25.77 54.07
N LYS A 383 0.05 26.00 53.75
CA LYS A 383 0.76 27.26 54.06
C LYS A 383 0.47 28.30 52.99
N ALA A 384 0.58 29.59 53.31
CA ALA A 384 0.39 30.69 52.36
C ALA A 384 1.29 30.61 51.09
N ALA A 385 2.42 29.91 51.18
CA ALA A 385 3.29 29.62 50.03
C ALA A 385 2.58 28.80 48.92
N ALA A 386 1.48 28.09 49.23
CA ALA A 386 0.71 27.32 48.26
C ALA A 386 -0.01 28.19 47.21
N ARG A 387 -0.11 29.51 47.41
CA ARG A 387 -0.63 30.47 46.42
C ARG A 387 0.10 30.43 45.08
N VAL A 388 1.34 29.93 45.05
CA VAL A 388 2.08 29.71 43.79
C VAL A 388 1.32 28.80 42.81
N LEU A 389 0.46 27.90 43.31
CA LEU A 389 -0.37 27.01 42.50
C LEU A 389 -1.49 27.75 41.76
N GLU A 390 -1.83 28.97 42.19
CA GLU A 390 -2.81 29.84 41.52
C GLU A 390 -2.21 30.46 40.25
N ASP A 391 -0.95 30.90 40.35
CA ASP A 391 -0.22 31.60 39.27
C ASP A 391 0.30 30.67 38.17
N ASP A 392 0.53 29.38 38.49
CA ASP A 392 1.07 28.39 37.55
C ASP A 392 0.11 28.06 36.38
N ALA A 393 -1.18 28.41 36.49
CA ALA A 393 -2.12 28.32 35.38
C ALA A 393 -1.88 29.40 34.29
N GLY A 394 -1.39 30.59 34.69
CA GLY A 394 -1.19 31.73 33.78
C GLY A 394 0.07 31.66 32.92
N LYS A 395 1.15 31.03 33.42
CA LYS A 395 2.41 30.90 32.67
C LYS A 395 2.40 29.80 31.59
N LYS A 396 1.52 28.80 31.70
CA LYS A 396 1.40 27.71 30.69
C LYS A 396 0.41 28.01 29.55
N ALA A 397 -0.34 29.09 29.62
CA ALA A 397 -1.24 29.53 28.54
C ALA A 397 -0.57 30.53 27.56
N SER A 398 0.66 30.97 27.86
CA SER A 398 1.42 31.98 27.09
C SER A 398 2.68 31.43 26.41
N SER A 399 2.88 30.11 26.43
CA SER A 399 3.90 29.37 25.67
C SER A 399 3.22 28.26 24.88
#